data_AF-A0A538EKK1-F1
#
_entry.id   AF-A0A538EKK1-F1
#
_cell.length_a   1.000
_cell.length_b   1.000
_cell.length_c   1.000
_cell.angle_alpha   90.00
_cell.angle_beta   90.00
_cell.angle_gamma   90.00
#
_symmetry.space_group_name_H-M   'P 1'
#
loop_
_entity.id
_entity.type
_entity.pdbx_description
1 polymer ?
#
loop_
_entity_poly.entity_id
_entity_poly.type
_entity_poly.pdbx_seq_one_letter_code
_entity_poly.pdbx_strand_id
1 'polypeptide(L)'
;MPSAPPRTLPRGPHQLAREVVLASQRGRMIEAMAEAVADKGYAATTVADVVARAGVSRRTFYEHFSDREDCFLAAYDAGVDLLLGHLQAEAEAGARLDWAERTRRGIRAYLEVMAAEPAFARTFLIE
;
A
#
# COMPACT_ATOMS: atom_id res chain seq x y z
N MET A 1 -2.21 18.27 10.16
CA MET A 1 -1.99 17.17 9.21
C MET A 1 -0.50 16.87 9.20
N PRO A 2 -0.01 15.78 9.84
CA PRO A 2 1.38 15.40 9.68
C PRO A 2 1.60 14.99 8.22
N SER A 3 2.55 15.63 7.57
CA SER A 3 2.92 15.40 6.17
C SER A 3 3.26 13.93 5.94
N ALA A 4 2.67 13.32 4.91
CA ALA A 4 3.10 12.02 4.43
C ALA A 4 4.61 12.07 4.13
N PRO A 5 5.40 11.05 4.52
CA PRO A 5 6.84 11.06 4.27
C PRO A 5 7.11 11.06 2.76
N PRO A 6 8.18 11.74 2.31
CA PRO A 6 8.51 11.83 0.90
C PRO A 6 8.76 10.44 0.29
N ARG A 7 8.09 10.16 -0.84
CA ARG A 7 8.14 8.89 -1.60
C ARG A 7 9.55 8.48 -2.01
N THR A 8 10.43 9.44 -2.23
CA THR A 8 11.84 9.23 -2.57
C THR A 8 12.72 10.19 -1.79
N LEU A 9 13.70 9.67 -1.07
CA LEU A 9 14.63 10.50 -0.31
C LEU A 9 15.64 11.20 -1.25
N PRO A 10 15.92 12.50 -1.05
CA PRO A 10 16.97 13.21 -1.79
C PRO A 10 18.34 12.53 -1.61
N ARG A 11 19.14 12.48 -2.69
CA ARG A 11 20.51 11.94 -2.63
C ARG A 11 21.45 13.00 -2.07
N GLY A 12 22.14 12.70 -0.96
CA GLY A 12 23.15 13.57 -0.35
C GLY A 12 23.08 13.58 1.19
N PRO A 13 24.07 14.17 1.89
CA PRO A 13 24.10 14.24 3.34
C PRO A 13 23.09 15.26 3.87
N HIS A 14 21.82 14.88 3.90
CA HIS A 14 20.79 15.58 4.65
C HIS A 14 20.57 14.87 6.00
N GLN A 15 20.53 15.63 7.09
CA GLN A 15 20.27 15.14 8.45
C GLN A 15 18.78 14.79 8.66
N LEU A 16 18.21 13.93 7.80
CA LEU A 16 16.90 13.37 8.08
C LEU A 16 17.00 12.47 9.32
N ALA A 17 16.05 12.63 10.24
CA ALA A 17 15.96 11.77 11.41
C ALA A 17 15.87 10.30 10.96
N ARG A 18 16.55 9.41 11.67
CA ARG A 18 16.59 7.97 11.36
C ARG A 18 15.18 7.39 11.19
N GLU A 19 14.23 7.83 12.00
CA GLU A 19 12.82 7.44 11.94
C GLU A 19 12.16 7.75 10.58
N VAL A 20 12.44 8.92 9.99
CA VAL A 20 11.90 9.32 8.69
C VAL A 20 12.46 8.44 7.57
N VAL A 21 13.74 8.11 7.65
CA VAL A 21 14.39 7.21 6.69
C VAL A 21 13.79 5.81 6.77
N LEU A 22 13.62 5.29 7.99
CA LEU A 22 12.99 3.98 8.22
C LEU A 22 11.54 3.94 7.73
N ALA A 23 10.75 4.98 8.00
CA ALA A 23 9.37 5.07 7.52
C ALA A 23 9.31 5.11 5.98
N SER A 24 10.18 5.88 5.33
CA SER A 24 10.27 5.95 3.86
C SER A 24 10.72 4.62 3.25
N GLN A 25 11.67 3.92 3.86
CA GLN A 25 12.09 2.58 3.43
C GLN A 25 10.96 1.57 3.55
N ARG A 26 10.26 1.55 4.69
CA ARG A 26 9.11 0.66 4.91
C ARG A 26 8.00 0.91 3.89
N GLY A 27 7.64 2.17 3.65
CA GLY A 27 6.62 2.54 2.66
C GLY A 27 6.96 2.07 1.25
N ARG A 28 8.21 2.30 0.79
CA ARG A 28 8.66 1.82 -0.52
C ARG A 28 8.66 0.30 -0.65
N MET A 29 8.97 -0.44 0.42
CA MET A 29 8.91 -1.91 0.40
C MET A 29 7.47 -2.43 0.30
N ILE A 30 6.51 -1.77 0.95
CA ILE A 30 5.08 -2.09 0.84
C ILE A 30 4.58 -1.85 -0.59
N GLU A 31 4.87 -0.69 -1.18
CA GLU A 31 4.51 -0.35 -2.56
C GLU A 31 5.12 -1.38 -3.54
N ALA A 32 6.43 -1.66 -3.40
CA ALA A 32 7.13 -2.64 -4.22
C ALA A 32 6.58 -4.07 -4.09
N MET A 33 6.13 -4.47 -2.89
CA MET A 33 5.49 -5.77 -2.69
C MET A 33 4.15 -5.85 -3.42
N ALA A 34 3.29 -4.84 -3.26
CA ALA A 34 2.00 -4.79 -3.95
C ALA A 34 2.18 -4.85 -5.47
N GLU A 35 3.12 -4.07 -6.03
CA GLU A 35 3.45 -4.10 -7.46
C GLU A 35 4.01 -5.45 -7.91
N ALA A 36 4.89 -6.08 -7.14
CA ALA A 36 5.46 -7.38 -7.52
C ALA A 36 4.40 -8.49 -7.54
N VAL A 37 3.53 -8.51 -6.54
CA VAL A 37 2.40 -9.44 -6.48
C VAL A 37 1.42 -9.17 -7.61
N ALA A 38 1.16 -7.91 -7.93
CA ALA A 38 0.34 -7.54 -9.06
C ALA A 38 0.86 -8.13 -10.38
N ASP A 39 2.16 -7.99 -10.65
CA ASP A 39 2.73 -8.36 -11.94
C ASP A 39 2.79 -9.86 -12.18
N LYS A 40 3.05 -10.66 -11.14
CA LYS A 40 3.34 -12.09 -11.28
C LYS A 40 2.71 -13.01 -10.22
N GLY A 41 1.83 -12.49 -9.38
CA GLY A 41 1.18 -13.21 -8.31
C GLY A 41 2.06 -13.37 -7.06
N TYR A 42 1.41 -13.70 -5.94
CA TYR A 42 2.08 -13.84 -4.65
C TYR A 42 3.08 -15.00 -4.64
N ALA A 43 2.70 -16.16 -5.16
CA ALA A 43 3.54 -17.36 -5.17
C ALA A 43 4.90 -17.13 -5.85
N ALA A 44 4.92 -16.42 -6.99
CA ALA A 44 6.13 -16.15 -7.78
C ALA A 44 6.92 -14.91 -7.30
N THR A 45 6.40 -14.12 -6.36
CA THR A 45 7.09 -12.94 -5.81
C THR A 45 8.18 -13.34 -4.83
N THR A 46 9.35 -12.69 -4.86
CA THR A 46 10.45 -13.00 -3.93
C THR A 46 10.90 -11.74 -3.22
N VAL A 47 11.58 -11.91 -2.08
CA VAL A 47 12.25 -10.79 -1.39
C VAL A 47 13.22 -10.06 -2.34
N ALA A 48 13.83 -10.76 -3.30
CA ALA A 48 14.73 -10.16 -4.28
C ALA A 48 14.02 -9.13 -5.17
N ASP A 49 12.80 -9.45 -5.61
CA ASP A 49 12.00 -8.55 -6.45
C ASP A 49 11.63 -7.28 -5.69
N VAL A 50 11.19 -7.45 -4.45
CA VAL A 50 10.75 -6.35 -3.58
C VAL A 50 11.91 -5.40 -3.32
N VAL A 51 13.07 -5.91 -2.89
CA VAL A 51 14.21 -5.03 -2.57
C VAL A 51 14.79 -4.34 -3.80
N ALA A 52 14.75 -5.00 -4.97
CA ALA A 52 15.17 -4.42 -6.24
C ALA A 52 14.27 -3.25 -6.65
N ARG A 53 12.94 -3.43 -6.58
CA ARG A 53 11.95 -2.39 -6.88
C ARG A 53 11.99 -1.26 -5.86
N ALA A 54 12.00 -1.61 -4.58
CA ALA A 54 12.02 -0.64 -3.49
C ALA A 54 13.32 0.17 -3.45
N GLY A 55 14.42 -0.31 -4.04
CA GLY A 55 15.72 0.36 -3.97
C GLY A 55 16.31 0.34 -2.56
N VAL A 56 16.29 -0.82 -1.93
CA VAL A 56 16.85 -1.08 -0.58
C VAL A 56 17.70 -2.35 -0.59
N SER A 57 18.48 -2.58 0.47
CA SER A 57 19.25 -3.83 0.61
C SER A 57 18.41 -4.95 1.20
N ARG A 58 18.79 -6.22 0.98
CA ARG A 58 18.19 -7.37 1.69
C ARG A 58 18.32 -7.24 3.20
N ARG A 59 19.44 -6.72 3.70
CA ARG A 59 19.61 -6.47 5.13
C ARG A 59 18.55 -5.50 5.64
N THR A 60 18.33 -4.39 4.93
CA THR A 60 17.31 -3.39 5.27
C THR A 60 15.90 -3.99 5.25
N PHE A 61 15.60 -4.89 4.30
CA PHE A 61 14.33 -5.60 4.31
C PHE A 61 14.11 -6.36 5.62
N TYR A 62 15.09 -7.17 6.02
CA TYR A 62 15.01 -7.95 7.26
C TYR A 62 15.13 -7.13 8.55
N GLU A 63 15.50 -5.85 8.47
CA GLU A 63 15.39 -4.90 9.59
C GLU A 63 13.93 -4.43 9.80
N HIS A 64 13.06 -4.57 8.78
CA HIS A 64 11.67 -4.13 8.80
C HIS A 64 10.63 -5.24 8.80
N PHE A 65 10.94 -6.37 8.16
CA PHE A 65 10.01 -7.49 7.98
C PHE A 65 10.70 -8.81 8.28
N SER A 66 10.02 -9.75 8.93
CA SER A 66 10.60 -11.07 9.23
C SER A 66 10.84 -11.89 7.96
N ASP A 67 9.93 -11.76 6.99
CA ASP A 67 9.91 -12.55 5.76
C ASP A 67 9.04 -11.88 4.68
N ARG A 68 8.85 -12.60 3.57
CA ARG A 68 8.02 -12.14 2.44
C ARG A 68 6.54 -12.03 2.81
N GLU A 69 6.03 -12.92 3.66
CA GLU A 69 4.63 -12.95 4.06
C GLU A 69 4.28 -11.75 4.94
N ASP A 70 5.11 -11.43 5.92
CA ASP A 70 4.97 -10.25 6.78
C ASP A 70 4.93 -8.94 5.95
N CYS A 71 5.83 -8.82 4.96
CA CYS A 71 5.80 -7.68 4.04
C CYS A 71 4.53 -7.64 3.16
N PHE A 72 4.03 -8.80 2.75
CA PHE A 72 2.79 -8.90 1.98
C PHE A 72 1.56 -8.53 2.80
N LEU A 73 1.45 -9.02 4.05
CA LEU A 73 0.37 -8.66 4.97
C LEU A 73 0.37 -7.16 5.25
N ALA A 74 1.55 -6.57 5.47
CA ALA A 74 1.67 -5.12 5.63
C ALA A 74 1.22 -4.33 4.38
N ALA A 75 1.44 -4.88 3.18
CA ALA A 75 0.95 -4.29 1.95
C ALA A 75 -0.56 -4.43 1.81
N TYR A 76 -1.10 -5.60 2.12
CA TYR A 76 -2.53 -5.88 2.18
C TYR A 76 -3.26 -4.93 3.13
N ASP A 77 -2.78 -4.82 4.37
CA ASP A 77 -3.37 -3.92 5.38
C ASP A 77 -3.36 -2.47 4.90
N ALA A 78 -2.26 -2.02 4.29
CA ALA A 78 -2.12 -0.64 3.83
C ALA A 78 -3.17 -0.24 2.80
N GLY A 79 -3.55 -1.14 1.88
CA GLY A 79 -4.62 -0.79 0.95
C GLY A 79 -6.02 -1.18 1.45
N VAL A 80 -6.18 -2.08 2.43
CA VAL A 80 -7.46 -2.22 3.16
C VAL A 80 -7.79 -0.89 3.83
N ASP A 81 -6.81 -0.26 4.47
CA ASP A 81 -6.95 1.07 5.07
C ASP A 81 -7.30 2.13 4.01
N LEU A 82 -6.66 2.10 2.84
CA LEU A 82 -6.97 3.00 1.73
C LEU A 82 -8.43 2.83 1.24
N LEU A 83 -8.89 1.59 1.13
CA LEU A 83 -10.24 1.27 0.70
C LEU A 83 -11.27 1.73 1.73
N LEU A 84 -11.05 1.38 3.01
CA LEU A 84 -11.95 1.78 4.10
C LEU A 84 -12.02 3.30 4.23
N GLY A 85 -10.90 4.01 4.05
CA GLY A 85 -10.88 5.47 4.04
C GLY A 85 -11.77 6.08 2.94
N HIS A 86 -11.70 5.55 1.71
CA HIS A 86 -12.57 6.00 0.62
C HIS A 86 -14.05 5.69 0.88
N LEU A 87 -14.36 4.47 1.35
CA LEU A 87 -15.72 4.08 1.67
C LEU A 87 -16.32 4.94 2.79
N GLN A 88 -15.52 5.27 3.80
CA GLN A 88 -15.95 6.13 4.88
C GLN A 88 -16.20 7.56 4.40
N ALA A 89 -15.31 8.12 3.57
CA ALA A 89 -15.50 9.45 2.99
C ALA A 89 -16.79 9.55 2.17
N GLU A 90 -17.09 8.53 1.36
CA GLU A 90 -18.33 8.46 0.57
C GLU A 90 -19.57 8.26 1.44
N ALA A 91 -19.47 7.46 2.50
CA ALA A 91 -20.56 7.29 3.46
C ALA A 91 -20.89 8.60 4.19
N GLU A 92 -19.87 9.38 4.56
CA GLU A 92 -20.01 10.70 5.19
C GLU A 92 -20.62 11.72 4.20
N ALA A 93 -20.12 11.77 2.96
CA ALA A 93 -20.65 12.65 1.91
C ALA A 93 -22.12 12.30 1.55
N GLY A 94 -22.47 11.02 1.61
CA GLY A 94 -23.80 10.50 1.33
C GLY A 94 -24.75 10.43 2.52
N ALA A 95 -24.39 10.96 3.70
CA ALA A 95 -25.13 10.72 4.94
C ALA A 95 -26.63 11.12 4.91
N ARG A 96 -27.02 12.07 4.05
CA ARG A 96 -28.41 12.53 3.89
C ARG A 96 -29.17 11.86 2.76
N LEU A 97 -28.52 10.99 2.00
CA LEU A 97 -29.13 10.27 0.88
C LEU A 97 -29.93 9.07 1.40
N ASP A 98 -30.89 8.61 0.59
CA ASP A 98 -31.58 7.35 0.87
C ASP A 98 -30.60 6.16 0.86
N TRP A 99 -31.02 5.05 1.45
CA TRP A 99 -30.17 3.87 1.61
C TRP A 99 -29.73 3.29 0.26
N ALA A 100 -30.58 3.34 -0.77
CA ALA A 100 -30.28 2.74 -2.06
C ALA A 100 -29.18 3.53 -2.79
N GLU A 101 -29.25 4.87 -2.76
CA GLU A 101 -28.22 5.73 -3.33
C GLU A 101 -26.92 5.68 -2.51
N ARG A 102 -26.99 5.57 -1.18
CA ARG A 102 -25.80 5.33 -0.34
C ARG A 102 -25.10 4.03 -0.70
N THR A 103 -25.86 2.94 -0.85
CA THR A 103 -25.32 1.63 -1.28
C THR A 103 -24.71 1.72 -2.68
N ARG A 104 -25.40 2.37 -3.63
CA ARG A 104 -24.90 2.53 -5.00
C ARG A 104 -23.59 3.31 -5.05
N ARG A 105 -23.44 4.36 -4.25
CA ARG A 105 -22.20 5.14 -4.13
C ARG A 105 -21.09 4.36 -3.45
N GLY A 106 -21.37 3.64 -2.37
CA GLY A 106 -20.39 2.77 -1.72
C GLY A 106 -19.83 1.71 -2.66
N ILE A 107 -20.70 1.03 -3.43
CA ILE A 107 -20.27 0.04 -4.44
C ILE A 107 -19.43 0.70 -5.54
N ARG A 108 -19.84 1.89 -6.01
CA ARG A 108 -19.06 2.65 -7.00
C ARG A 108 -17.67 2.98 -6.48
N ALA A 109 -17.57 3.53 -5.27
CA ALA A 109 -16.31 3.91 -4.65
C ALA A 109 -15.38 2.70 -4.46
N TYR A 110 -15.93 1.57 -4.01
CA TYR A 110 -15.21 0.30 -3.95
C TYR A 110 -14.61 -0.07 -5.31
N LEU A 111 -15.44 -0.07 -6.37
CA LEU A 111 -15.00 -0.42 -7.73
C LEU A 111 -14.00 0.59 -8.30
N GLU A 112 -14.14 1.88 -7.99
CA GLU A 112 -13.21 2.94 -8.41
C GLU A 112 -11.83 2.77 -7.76
N VAL A 113 -11.76 2.45 -6.46
CA VAL A 113 -10.50 2.12 -5.78
C VAL A 113 -9.85 0.89 -6.41
N MET A 114 -10.64 -0.17 -6.64
CA MET A 114 -10.14 -1.40 -7.27
C MET A 114 -9.64 -1.16 -8.70
N ALA A 115 -10.24 -0.22 -9.44
CA ALA A 115 -9.82 0.14 -10.79
C ALA A 115 -8.60 1.08 -10.81
N ALA A 116 -8.48 2.00 -9.84
CA ALA A 116 -7.39 2.96 -9.74
C ALA A 116 -6.08 2.32 -9.25
N GLU A 117 -6.17 1.27 -8.43
CA GLU A 117 -5.03 0.56 -7.86
C GLU A 117 -5.05 -0.94 -8.26
N PRO A 118 -4.86 -1.30 -9.55
CA PRO A 118 -4.94 -2.69 -10.01
C PRO A 118 -3.96 -3.62 -9.29
N ALA A 119 -2.83 -3.08 -8.85
CA ALA A 119 -1.83 -3.84 -8.13
C ALA A 119 -2.34 -4.28 -6.75
N PHE A 120 -3.00 -3.37 -6.07
CA PHE A 120 -3.62 -3.63 -4.79
C PHE A 120 -4.85 -4.53 -4.92
N ALA A 121 -5.67 -4.30 -5.95
CA ALA A 121 -6.85 -5.12 -6.24
C ALA A 121 -6.53 -6.62 -6.39
N ARG A 122 -5.40 -6.96 -7.02
CA ARG A 122 -4.95 -8.35 -7.19
C ARG A 122 -4.59 -9.03 -5.87
N THR A 123 -4.22 -8.28 -4.83
CA THR A 123 -3.92 -8.86 -3.51
C THR A 123 -5.15 -9.40 -2.78
N PHE A 124 -6.36 -8.93 -3.12
CA PHE A 124 -7.62 -9.46 -2.58
C PHE A 124 -8.10 -10.74 -3.26
N LEU A 125 -7.54 -11.06 -4.43
CA LEU A 125 -7.83 -12.28 -5.15
C LEU A 125 -6.73 -13.27 -4.78
N ILE A 126 -6.94 -14.02 -3.70
CA ILE A 126 -6.05 -15.12 -3.34
C ILE A 126 -6.20 -16.21 -4.41
N GLU A 127 -5.15 -16.43 -5.21
CA GLU A 127 -5.01 -17.58 -6.13
C GLU A 127 -4.27 -18.74 -5.46
#